data_AF-A0A7C3B404-F1
#
_entry.id   AF-A0A7C3B404-F1
#
_cell.length_a   1.000
_cell.length_b   1.000
_cell.length_c   1.000
_cell.angle_alpha   90.00
_cell.angle_beta   90.00
_cell.angle_gamma   90.00
#
_symmetry.space_group_name_H-M   'P 1'
#
loop_
_entity.id
_entity.type
_entity.pdbx_description
1 polymer ?
#
loop_
_entity_poly.entity_id
_entity_poly.type
_entity_poly.pdbx_seq_one_letter_code
_entity_poly.pdbx_strand_id
1 'polypeptide(L)'
;MDKPSFGRKLFFWVVLGILSTYFAEVLSGSQPFVFFIEFGYVGIIPLYALHTLVLSALAIRPKRPFSIRTLYLFSNLFGMYEAYITKVL
;
A
#
# COMPACT_ATOMS: atom_id res chain seq x y z
N MET A 1 -15.94 -2.03 -21.01
CA MET A 1 -15.82 -1.36 -19.71
C MET A 1 -15.24 0.02 -19.96
N ASP A 2 -15.98 1.07 -19.63
CA ASP A 2 -15.49 2.45 -19.75
C ASP A 2 -14.31 2.70 -18.82
N LYS A 3 -13.35 3.49 -19.28
CA LYS A 3 -12.19 3.85 -18.47
C LYS A 3 -12.68 4.69 -17.27
N PRO A 4 -12.27 4.37 -16.03
CA PRO A 4 -12.70 5.16 -14.88
C PRO A 4 -12.17 6.59 -14.98
N SER A 5 -12.99 7.56 -14.56
CA SER A 5 -12.61 8.96 -14.50
C SER A 5 -11.39 9.17 -13.58
N PHE A 6 -10.62 10.23 -13.83
CA PHE A 6 -9.44 10.55 -13.04
C PHE A 6 -9.77 10.68 -11.54
N GLY A 7 -10.88 11.34 -11.19
CA GLY A 7 -11.32 11.48 -9.81
C GLY A 7 -11.58 10.14 -9.11
N ARG A 8 -12.16 9.17 -9.80
CA ARG A 8 -12.37 7.81 -9.25
C ARG A 8 -11.06 7.08 -9.02
N LYS A 9 -10.09 7.21 -9.95
CA LYS A 9 -8.76 6.61 -9.79
C LYS A 9 -8.02 7.22 -8.60
N LEU A 10 -8.03 8.56 -8.50
CA LEU A 10 -7.38 9.27 -7.40
C LEU A 10 -8.01 8.88 -6.05
N PHE A 11 -9.34 8.88 -5.96
CA PHE A 11 -10.05 8.44 -4.77
C PHE A 11 -9.67 7.01 -4.38
N PHE A 12 -9.66 6.09 -5.34
CA PHE A 12 -9.24 4.71 -5.11
C PHE A 12 -7.81 4.62 -4.59
N TRP A 13 -6.87 5.35 -5.17
CA TRP A 13 -5.47 5.36 -4.73
C TRP A 13 -5.30 5.92 -3.32
N VAL A 14 -6.03 6.99 -2.98
CA VAL A 14 -6.02 7.58 -1.63
C VAL A 14 -6.56 6.59 -0.60
N VAL A 15 -7.73 5.98 -0.86
CA VAL A 15 -8.31 4.99 0.05
C VAL A 15 -7.37 3.79 0.22
N LEU A 16 -6.78 3.32 -0.87
CA LEU A 16 -5.83 2.20 -0.84
C LEU A 16 -4.59 2.53 0.00
N GLY A 17 -4.03 3.75 -0.14
CA GLY A 17 -2.90 4.20 0.65
C GLY A 17 -3.21 4.33 2.14
N ILE A 18 -4.38 4.89 2.48
CA ILE A 18 -4.85 5.01 3.87
C ILE A 18 -5.01 3.62 4.50
N LEU A 19 -5.66 2.69 3.79
CA LEU A 19 -5.83 1.32 4.28
C LEU A 19 -4.48 0.63 4.46
N SER A 20 -3.58 0.73 3.47
CA SER A 20 -2.22 0.19 3.57
C SER A 20 -1.49 0.71 4.80
N THR A 21 -1.57 2.02 5.06
CA THR A 21 -0.93 2.65 6.22
C THR A 21 -1.55 2.16 7.53
N TYR A 22 -2.88 2.07 7.59
CA TYR A 22 -3.58 1.58 8.77
C TYR A 22 -3.18 0.14 9.14
N PHE A 23 -3.14 -0.76 8.16
CA PHE A 23 -2.73 -2.15 8.40
C PHE A 23 -1.27 -2.25 8.84
N ALA A 24 -0.39 -1.44 8.27
CA ALA A 24 1.04 -1.51 8.55
C ALA A 24 1.47 -0.81 9.83
N GLU A 25 0.91 0.36 10.16
CA GLU A 25 1.39 1.20 11.27
C GLU A 25 0.48 1.15 12.49
N VAL A 26 -0.84 1.12 12.29
CA VAL A 26 -1.81 1.17 13.39
C VAL A 26 -2.02 -0.21 13.98
N LEU A 27 -2.21 -1.24 13.14
CA LEU A 27 -2.44 -2.60 13.64
C LEU A 27 -1.17 -3.30 14.13
N SER A 28 0.00 -3.00 13.57
CA SER A 28 1.28 -3.49 14.13
C SER A 28 1.62 -2.81 15.45
N GLY A 29 1.12 -1.59 15.66
CA GLY A 29 1.48 -0.76 16.82
C GLY A 29 2.76 0.05 16.64
N SER A 30 3.35 0.07 15.43
CA SER A 30 4.55 0.87 15.12
C SER A 30 4.32 2.38 15.29
N GLN A 31 3.33 2.94 14.60
CA GLN A 31 2.93 4.35 14.73
C GLN A 31 1.39 4.49 14.82
N PRO A 32 0.79 4.24 15.99
CA PRO A 32 -0.68 4.22 16.15
C PRO A 32 -1.36 5.56 15.82
N PHE A 33 -0.62 6.66 15.99
CA PHE A 33 -1.11 8.02 15.76
C PHE A 33 -0.66 8.60 14.41
N VAL A 34 -0.32 7.76 13.44
CA VAL A 34 0.13 8.18 12.10
C VAL A 34 -0.81 9.19 11.43
N PHE A 35 -2.11 9.11 11.69
CA PHE A 35 -3.11 10.04 11.16
C PHE A 35 -3.26 11.35 11.93
N PHE A 36 -2.48 11.58 12.99
CA PHE A 36 -2.55 12.77 13.84
C PHE A 36 -1.24 13.56 13.87
N ILE A 37 -0.23 13.12 13.12
CA ILE A 37 1.09 13.77 13.05
C ILE A 37 1.35 14.31 11.65
N GLU A 38 2.01 15.47 11.57
CA GLU A 38 2.34 16.13 10.30
C GLU A 38 3.14 15.22 9.37
N PHE A 39 4.16 14.54 9.94
CA PHE A 39 5.00 13.61 9.20
C PHE A 39 4.24 12.38 8.67
N GLY A 40 3.11 12.04 9.30
CA GLY A 40 2.25 10.97 8.83
C GLY A 40 1.64 11.27 7.47
N TYR A 41 1.22 12.52 7.25
CA TYR A 41 0.60 12.94 5.98
C TYR A 41 1.59 13.14 4.84
N VAL A 42 2.79 13.66 5.13
CA VAL A 42 3.78 13.98 4.09
C VAL A 42 4.82 12.89 3.85
N GLY A 43 5.05 12.04 4.85
CA GLY A 43 6.03 10.95 4.79
C GLY A 43 5.37 9.59 4.72
N ILE A 44 4.69 9.19 5.79
CA ILE A 44 4.29 7.80 6.02
C ILE A 44 3.17 7.37 5.06
N ILE A 45 2.05 8.10 5.01
CA ILE A 45 0.91 7.76 4.14
C ILE A 45 1.31 7.74 2.66
N PRO A 46 2.06 8.74 2.12
CA PRO A 46 2.55 8.69 0.74
C PRO A 46 3.47 7.51 0.47
N LEU A 47 4.34 7.15 1.42
CA LEU A 47 5.25 6.02 1.30
C LEU A 47 4.48 4.70 1.19
N TYR A 48 3.51 4.46 2.08
CA TYR A 48 2.66 3.27 2.03
C TYR A 48 1.76 3.21 0.79
N ALA A 49 1.23 4.35 0.37
CA ALA A 49 0.50 4.45 -0.90
C ALA A 49 1.40 4.05 -2.07
N LEU A 50 2.64 4.55 -2.11
CA LEU A 50 3.60 4.22 -3.16
C LEU A 50 3.95 2.73 -3.18
N HIS A 51 4.24 2.12 -2.03
CA HIS A 51 4.52 0.68 -1.94
C HIS A 51 3.38 -0.14 -2.56
N THR A 52 2.15 0.11 -2.11
CA THR A 52 0.99 -0.65 -2.57
C THR A 52 0.69 -0.40 -4.05
N LEU A 53 0.80 0.83 -4.54
CA LEU A 53 0.58 1.14 -5.96
C LEU A 53 1.63 0.52 -6.87
N VAL A 54 2.91 0.57 -6.48
CA VAL A 54 4.00 -0.04 -7.25
C VAL A 54 3.87 -1.56 -7.25
N LEU A 55 3.68 -2.18 -6.08
CA LEU A 55 3.55 -3.63 -5.98
C LEU A 55 2.30 -4.15 -6.71
N SER A 56 1.17 -3.47 -6.59
CA SER A 56 -0.05 -3.83 -7.33
C SER A 56 0.12 -3.68 -8.83
N ALA A 57 0.81 -2.65 -9.32
CA ALA A 57 1.14 -2.50 -10.74
C ALA A 57 2.07 -3.61 -11.27
N LEU A 58 2.98 -4.12 -10.43
CA LEU A 58 3.85 -5.24 -10.78
C LEU A 58 3.12 -6.59 -10.76
N ALA A 59 2.24 -6.78 -9.78
CA ALA A 59 1.47 -8.00 -9.56
C ALA A 59 0.33 -8.17 -10.59
N ILE A 60 -0.39 -7.08 -10.89
CA ILE A 60 -1.57 -7.07 -11.76
C ILE A 60 -1.15 -6.57 -13.14
N ARG A 61 -0.86 -7.50 -14.05
CA ARG A 61 -0.50 -7.18 -15.44
C ARG A 61 -1.69 -7.39 -16.38
N PRO A 62 -2.03 -6.44 -17.28
CA PRO A 62 -3.20 -6.55 -18.16
C PRO A 62 -3.22 -7.79 -19.06
N LYS A 63 -2.04 -8.34 -19.38
CA LYS A 63 -1.87 -9.49 -20.28
C LYS A 63 -1.65 -10.82 -19.56
N ARG A 64 -1.65 -10.85 -18.22
CA ARG A 64 -1.46 -12.09 -17.46
C ARG A 64 -2.68 -12.35 -16.57
N PRO A 65 -3.12 -13.61 -16.44
CA PRO A 65 -4.19 -13.94 -15.52
C PRO A 65 -3.77 -13.58 -14.10
N PHE A 66 -4.71 -13.00 -13.35
CA PHE A 66 -4.53 -12.72 -11.94
C PHE A 66 -4.24 -14.04 -11.20
N SER A 67 -3.12 -14.09 -10.48
CA SER A 67 -2.68 -15.28 -9.76
C SER A 67 -2.55 -14.97 -8.27
N ILE A 68 -3.26 -15.71 -7.44
CA ILE A 68 -3.17 -15.60 -5.98
C ILE A 68 -1.74 -15.83 -5.48
N ARG A 69 -0.97 -16.70 -6.16
CA ARG A 69 0.44 -16.97 -5.81
C ARG A 69 1.31 -15.74 -6.04
N THR A 70 1.03 -14.99 -7.10
CA THR A 70 1.74 -13.74 -7.39
C THR A 70 1.43 -12.69 -6.34
N LEU A 71 0.15 -12.55 -5.96
CA LEU A 71 -0.22 -11.65 -4.88
C LEU A 71 0.46 -12.04 -3.56
N TYR A 72 0.39 -13.32 -3.18
CA TYR A 72 1.04 -13.84 -1.98
C TYR A 72 2.54 -13.56 -1.98
N LEU A 73 3.25 -13.78 -3.09
CA LEU A 73 4.68 -13.51 -3.20
C LEU A 73 5.00 -12.01 -3.02
N PHE A 74 4.26 -11.12 -3.68
CA PHE A 74 4.48 -9.68 -3.51
C PHE A 74 4.11 -9.19 -2.11
N SER A 75 3.07 -9.75 -1.48
CA SER A 75 2.72 -9.45 -0.10
C SER A 75 3.79 -9.90 0.90
N ASN A 76 4.38 -11.08 0.72
CA ASN A 76 5.48 -11.55 1.57
C ASN A 76 6.74 -10.70 1.39
N LEU A 77 7.09 -10.35 0.14
CA LEU A 77 8.21 -9.45 -0.13
C LEU A 77 8.01 -8.09 0.56
N PHE A 78 6.79 -7.56 0.53
CA PHE A 78 6.45 -6.32 1.20
C PHE A 78 6.59 -6.45 2.73
N GLY A 79 6.01 -7.48 3.34
CA GLY A 79 6.12 -7.71 4.78
C GLY A 79 7.57 -7.94 5.24
N MET A 80 8.38 -8.63 4.44
CA MET A 80 9.82 -8.78 4.72
C MET A 80 10.55 -7.44 4.62
N TYR A 81 10.29 -6.64 3.58
CA TYR A 81 10.86 -5.31 3.47
C TYR A 81 10.51 -4.46 4.70
N GLU A 82 9.27 -4.50 5.17
CA GLU A 82 8.85 -3.77 6.36
C GLU A 82 9.60 -4.24 7.62
N ALA A 83 9.62 -5.55 7.85
CA ALA A 83 10.28 -6.14 9.01
C ALA A 83 11.79 -5.83 9.07
N TYR A 84 12.48 -5.87 7.92
CA TYR A 84 13.95 -5.74 7.87
C TYR A 84 14.45 -4.33 7.61
N ILE A 85 13.72 -3.51 6.84
CA ILE A 85 14.17 -2.16 6.44
C ILE A 85 13.52 -1.08 7.30
N THR A 86 12.19 -1.07 7.40
CA THR A 86 11.48 -0.05 8.18
C THR A 86 11.41 -0.40 9.67
N LYS A 87 11.73 -1.65 10.03
CA LYS A 87 11.70 -2.20 11.41
C LYS A 87 10.31 -2.12 12.04
N VAL A 88 9.28 -2.17 11.21
CA VAL A 88 7.89 -2.32 11.62
C VAL A 88 7.66 -3.81 11.88
N LEU A 89 7.39 -4.19 13.13
CA LEU A 89 7.11 -5.57 13.58
C LEU A 89 5.81 -5.63 14.37
#